data_AF-A0A7C1Y444-F1
#
_entry.id   AF-A0A7C1Y444-F1
#
_cell.length_a   1.000
_cell.length_b   1.000
_cell.length_c   1.000
_cell.angle_alpha   90.00
_cell.angle_beta   90.00
_cell.angle_gamma   90.00
#
_symmetry.space_group_name_H-M   'P 1'
#
loop_
_entity.id
_entity.type
_entity.pdbx_description
1 polymer ?
#
loop_
_entity_poly.entity_id
_entity_poly.type
_entity_poly.pdbx_seq_one_letter_code
_entity_poly.pdbx_strand_id
1 'polypeptide(L)' 'MAKKRKKLTKGLWTKSDISTLKKLFPSNPTAKIAEKLGRPTDAVKKKASRMGLRKSKKYMKTLGRA' A
#
# COMPACT_ATOMS: atom_id res chain seq x y z
N MET A 1 -2.47 -12.88 21.59
CA MET A 1 -2.12 -13.17 20.18
C MET A 1 -1.06 -12.20 19.68
N ALA A 2 0.22 -12.57 19.76
CA ALA A 2 1.31 -11.69 19.32
C ALA A 2 1.41 -11.68 17.79
N LYS A 3 1.03 -10.57 17.14
CA LYS A 3 1.25 -10.36 15.71
C LYS A 3 2.75 -10.47 15.45
N LYS A 4 3.18 -11.58 14.84
CA LYS A 4 4.56 -11.90 14.46
C LYS A 4 5.17 -10.68 13.78
N ARG A 5 6.06 -9.94 14.46
CA ARG A 5 6.74 -8.76 13.92
C ARG A 5 7.72 -9.23 12.83
N LYS A 6 7.23 -9.48 11.60
CA LYS A 6 8.11 -9.62 10.43
C LYS A 6 8.98 -8.37 10.39
N LYS A 7 10.31 -8.53 10.32
CA LYS A 7 11.25 -7.40 10.13
C LYS A 7 10.76 -6.57 8.95
N LEU A 8 10.20 -5.39 9.26
CA LEU A 8 9.68 -4.47 8.25
C LEU A 8 10.88 -4.04 7.41
N THR A 9 10.80 -4.24 6.10
CA THR A 9 11.87 -3.86 5.17
C THR A 9 12.02 -2.33 5.15
N LYS A 10 12.91 -1.83 6.01
CA LYS A 10 13.37 -0.43 6.04
C LYS A 10 14.47 -0.30 4.99
N GLY A 11 14.10 -0.07 3.73
CA GLY A 11 15.06 0.01 2.63
C GLY A 11 14.47 0.58 1.34
N LEU A 12 15.34 0.71 0.33
CA LEU A 12 14.99 1.22 -1.00
C LEU A 12 13.74 0.53 -1.56
N TRP A 13 12.90 1.31 -2.23
CA TRP A 13 11.79 0.79 -3.01
C TRP A 13 12.34 0.19 -4.30
N THR A 14 12.21 -1.12 -4.46
CA THR A 14 12.62 -1.76 -5.71
C THR A 14 11.62 -1.42 -6.83
N LYS A 15 12.05 -1.56 -8.08
CA LYS A 15 11.15 -1.39 -9.24
C LYS A 15 9.94 -2.35 -9.15
N SER A 16 10.15 -3.56 -8.62
CA SER A 16 9.09 -4.55 -8.38
C SER A 16 8.10 -4.09 -7.31
N ASP A 17 8.58 -3.52 -6.20
CA ASP A 17 7.72 -2.96 -5.14
C ASP A 17 6.84 -1.82 -5.69
N ILE A 18 7.43 -0.95 -6.51
CA ILE A 18 6.73 0.19 -7.10
C ILE A 18 5.68 -0.28 -8.11
N SER A 19 6.02 -1.24 -8.97
CA SER A 19 5.07 -1.84 -9.92
C SER A 19 3.89 -2.49 -9.20
N THR A 20 4.18 -3.27 -8.16
CA THR A 20 3.18 -3.91 -7.30
C THR A 20 2.28 -2.88 -6.61
N LEU A 21 2.89 -1.82 -6.06
CA LEU A 21 2.15 -0.73 -5.43
C LEU A 21 1.23 -0.04 -6.44
N LYS A 22 1.73 0.33 -7.63
CA LYS A 22 0.91 0.96 -8.70
C LYS A 22 -0.26 0.10 -9.14
N LYS A 23 -0.04 -1.21 -9.31
CA LYS A 23 -1.08 -2.14 -9.77
C LYS A 23 -2.16 -2.39 -8.71
N LEU A 24 -1.76 -2.51 -7.43
CA LEU A 24 -2.69 -2.89 -6.36
C LEU A 24 -3.35 -1.68 -5.68
N PHE A 25 -2.69 -0.52 -5.64
CA PHE A 25 -3.17 0.65 -4.90
C PHE A 25 -4.57 1.12 -5.29
N PRO A 26 -4.98 1.17 -6.57
CA PRO A 26 -6.29 1.67 -6.96
C PRO A 26 -7.47 0.83 -6.46
N SER A 27 -7.27 -0.48 -6.32
CA SER A 27 -8.36 -1.45 -6.07
C SER A 27 -8.29 -2.14 -4.71
N ASN A 28 -7.18 -2.01 -3.97
CA ASN A 28 -6.98 -2.69 -2.69
C ASN A 28 -6.73 -1.71 -1.54
N PRO A 29 -7.09 -2.07 -0.30
CA PRO A 29 -6.70 -1.30 0.88
C PRO A 29 -5.18 -1.26 1.05
N THR A 30 -4.67 -0.12 1.53
CA THR A 30 -3.24 0.08 1.78
C THR A 30 -2.69 -0.93 2.81
N ALA A 31 -3.52 -1.38 3.75
CA ALA A 31 -3.18 -2.44 4.69
C ALA A 31 -2.78 -3.76 4.00
N LYS A 32 -3.61 -4.25 3.07
CA LYS A 32 -3.35 -5.48 2.33
C LYS A 32 -2.10 -5.39 1.45
N ILE A 33 -1.86 -4.20 0.88
CA ILE A 33 -0.66 -3.94 0.08
C ILE A 33 0.59 -3.93 0.97
N ALA A 34 0.49 -3.33 2.15
CA ALA A 34 1.56 -3.29 3.15
C ALA A 34 1.93 -4.70 3.63
N GLU A 35 0.93 -5.55 3.91
CA GLU A 35 1.15 -6.96 4.24
C GLU A 35 1.84 -7.73 3.11
N LYS A 36 1.41 -7.50 1.86
CA LYS A 36 2.01 -8.14 0.69
C LYS A 36 3.46 -7.69 0.44
N LEU A 37 3.76 -6.41 0.65
CA LEU A 37 5.11 -5.85 0.51
C LEU A 37 6.00 -6.08 1.74
N GLY A 38 5.44 -6.58 2.85
CA GLY A 38 6.16 -6.68 4.13
C GLY A 38 6.62 -5.32 4.67
N ARG A 39 5.91 -4.24 4.31
CA ARG A 39 6.26 -2.86 4.67
C ARG A 39 5.22 -2.26 5.61
N PRO A 40 5.56 -1.23 6.40
CA PRO A 40 4.58 -0.54 7.22
C PRO A 40 3.53 0.16 6.37
N THR A 41 2.28 0.15 6.81
CA THR A 41 1.18 0.86 6.14
C THR A 41 1.48 2.35 5.95
N ASP A 42 2.11 2.98 6.94
CA ASP A 42 2.55 4.38 6.88
C ASP A 42 3.58 4.60 5.76
N ALA A 43 4.56 3.69 5.61
CA ALA A 43 5.56 3.78 4.55
C ALA A 43 4.93 3.62 3.15
N VAL A 44 3.97 2.70 3.02
CA VAL A 44 3.22 2.52 1.76
C VAL A 44 2.36 3.75 1.46
N LYS A 45 1.68 4.32 2.46
CA LYS A 45 0.88 5.55 2.33
C LYS A 45 1.76 6.72 1.91
N LYS A 46 2.86 6.97 2.60
CA LYS A 46 3.84 8.03 2.27
C LYS A 46 4.38 7.85 0.86
N LYS A 47 4.75 6.63 0.46
CA LYS A 47 5.25 6.37 -0.90
C LYS A 47 4.18 6.59 -1.95
N ALA A 48 2.95 6.12 -1.72
CA ALA A 48 1.83 6.32 -2.63
C ALA A 48 1.52 7.81 -2.80
N SER A 49 1.48 8.58 -1.70
CA SER A 49 1.31 10.04 -1.73
C SER A 49 2.44 10.73 -2.50
N ARG A 50 3.70 10.37 -2.25
CA ARG A 50 4.86 10.92 -2.99
C ARG A 50 4.83 10.58 -4.48
N MET A 51 4.20 9.48 -4.87
CA MET A 51 4.04 9.08 -6.27
C MET A 51 2.71 9.56 -6.89
N GLY A 52 1.90 10.33 -6.16
CA GLY A 52 0.59 10.79 -6.64
C GLY A 52 -0.43 9.67 -6.88
N LEU A 53 -0.23 8.48 -6.30
CA LEU A 53 -1.16 7.37 -6.47
C LEU A 53 -2.46 7.64 -5.73
N ARG A 54 -3.57 7.50 -6.45
CA ARG A 54 -4.93 7.67 -5.93
C ARG A 54 -5.67 6.34 -5.94
N LYS A 55 -6.64 6.20 -5.03
CA LYS A 55 -7.59 5.10 -5.07
C LYS A 55 -8.52 5.28 -6.26
N SER A 56 -8.93 4.17 -6.88
CA SER A 56 -9.91 4.22 -7.97
C SER A 56 -11.24 4.77 -7.45
N LYS A 57 -11.95 5.53 -8.30
CA LYS A 57 -13.32 5.98 -8.00
C LYS A 57 -14.23 4.81 -7.61
N LYS A 58 -14.04 3.63 -8.22
CA LYS A 58 -14.79 2.40 -7.87
C LYS A 58 -14.54 1.98 -6.41
N TYR A 59 -13.29 2.01 -5.98
CA TYR A 59 -12.93 1.68 -4.59
C TYR A 59 -13.39 2.76 -3.60
N MET A 60 -13.36 4.03 -3.99
CA MET A 60 -13.90 5.13 -3.17
C MET A 60 -15.41 5.04 -2.99
N LYS A 61 -16.15 4.65 -4.05
CA LYS A 61 -17.59 4.37 -4.00
C LYS A 61 -17.90 3.21 -3.05
N THR A 62 -17.13 2.12 -3.09
CA THR A 62 -17.32 0.98 -2.15
C THR A 62 -17.04 1.34 -0.69
N LEU A 63 -16.29 2.41 -0.44
CA LEU A 63 -16.00 2.90 0.90
C LEU A 63 -16.96 4.01 1.37
N GLY A 64 -17.97 4.36 0.58
CA GLY A 64 -18.93 5.42 0.93
C GLY A 64 -18.32 6.82 1.04
N ARG A 65 -17.13 7.04 0.46
CA ARG A 65 -16.40 8.33 0.48
C ARG A 65 -16.50 9.05 -0.87
N ALA A 66 -17.68 8.96 -1.50
CA ALA A 66 -17.97 9.65 -2.75
C ALA A 66 -18.33 11.11 -2.46
#